data_AF-A0A0S8KF61-F1
#
_entry.id   AF-A0A0S8KF61-F1
#
_cell.length_a   1.000
_cell.length_b   1.000
_cell.length_c   1.000
_cell.angle_alpha   90.00
_cell.angle_beta   90.00
_cell.angle_gamma   90.00
#
_symmetry.space_group_name_H-M   'P 1'
#
loop_
_entity.id
_entity.type
_entity.pdbx_description
1 polymer ?
#
loop_
_entity_poly.entity_id
_entity_poly.type
_entity_poly.pdbx_seq_one_letter_code
_entity_poly.pdbx_strand_id
1 'polypeptide(L)'
;MGKYIELEFVDQKIKARARLLEEKMPRTCKVAMLLSTEIKTGREKATCAVQTGDIAYVWLNRDDHYGLEDDVSEICWFYDRDSTPAMAEGPVRVNVFASIEGNAEAFYKASADTRITGVKRVRISLIEE
;
A
#
# COMPACT_ATOMS: atom_id res chain seq x y z
N MET A 1 21.60 -1.23 8.25
CA MET A 1 20.24 -1.04 8.79
C MET A 1 19.30 -0.89 7.64
N GLY A 2 18.19 -1.60 7.63
CA GLY A 2 17.19 -1.36 6.61
C GLY A 2 15.85 -1.07 7.23
N LYS A 3 15.10 -0.20 6.57
CA LYS A 3 13.88 0.38 7.10
C LYS A 3 12.67 -0.45 6.71
N TYR A 4 11.68 -0.45 7.60
CA TYR A 4 10.48 -1.22 7.43
C TYR A 4 9.26 -0.42 7.82
N ILE A 5 8.11 -0.80 7.28
CA ILE A 5 6.82 -0.42 7.83
C ILE A 5 6.16 -1.62 8.50
N GLU A 6 5.50 -1.38 9.61
CA GLU A 6 4.60 -2.32 10.26
C GLU A 6 3.16 -1.90 9.96
N LEU A 7 2.38 -2.81 9.38
CA LEU A 7 0.93 -2.68 9.28
C LEU A 7 0.29 -3.49 10.40
N GLU A 8 -0.64 -2.87 11.14
CA GLU A 8 -1.35 -3.50 12.24
C GLU A 8 -2.86 -3.34 12.05
N PHE A 9 -3.58 -4.46 11.96
CA PHE A 9 -5.02 -4.48 12.23
C PHE A 9 -5.22 -4.37 13.74
N VAL A 10 -5.51 -3.15 14.22
CA VAL A 10 -5.38 -2.74 15.62
C VAL A 10 -6.24 -3.57 16.55
N ASP A 11 -7.50 -3.79 16.17
CA ASP A 11 -8.48 -4.49 17.00
C ASP A 11 -8.17 -5.99 17.11
N GLN A 12 -7.56 -6.56 16.06
CA GLN A 12 -7.20 -7.97 15.99
C GLN A 12 -5.78 -8.25 16.51
N LYS A 13 -4.95 -7.21 16.71
CA LYS A 13 -3.52 -7.32 17.05
C LYS A 13 -2.75 -8.18 16.05
N ILE A 14 -3.14 -8.13 14.78
CA ILE A 14 -2.49 -8.86 13.68
C ILE A 14 -1.57 -7.89 12.95
N LYS A 15 -0.31 -8.32 12.77
CA LYS A 15 0.75 -7.48 12.21
C LYS A 15 1.39 -8.12 10.99
N ALA A 16 1.81 -7.28 10.05
CA ALA A 16 2.70 -7.63 8.96
C ALA A 16 3.82 -6.59 8.87
N ARG A 17 5.02 -7.06 8.52
CA ARG A 17 6.20 -6.23 8.39
C ARG A 17 6.62 -6.20 6.94
N ALA A 18 6.93 -5.03 6.42
CA ALA A 18 7.36 -4.87 5.04
C ALA A 18 8.63 -4.05 4.91
N ARG A 19 9.56 -4.54 4.11
CA ARG A 19 10.84 -3.90 3.84
C ARG A 19 10.65 -2.78 2.82
N LEU A 20 11.20 -1.60 3.12
CA LEU A 20 11.24 -0.48 2.17
C LEU A 20 12.23 -0.78 1.03
N LEU A 21 11.83 -0.51 -0.20
CA LEU A 21 12.62 -0.71 -1.42
C LEU A 21 13.42 0.55 -1.77
N GLU A 22 14.19 1.10 -0.81
CA GLU A 22 14.85 2.42 -0.93
C GLU A 22 15.76 2.54 -2.17
N GLU A 23 16.44 1.46 -2.56
CA GLU A 23 17.29 1.44 -3.75
C GLU A 23 16.49 1.53 -5.06
N LYS A 24 15.29 0.95 -5.08
CA LYS A 24 14.45 0.90 -6.27
C LYS A 24 13.53 2.12 -6.38
N MET A 25 13.07 2.64 -5.24
CA MET A 25 11.97 3.59 -5.09
C MET A 25 12.28 4.70 -4.07
N PRO A 26 13.41 5.42 -4.21
CA PRO A 26 13.90 6.34 -3.19
C PRO A 26 12.96 7.52 -2.93
N ARG A 27 12.24 8.00 -3.94
CA ARG A 27 11.29 9.13 -3.76
C ARG A 27 10.03 8.65 -3.08
N THR A 28 9.47 7.53 -3.56
CA THR A 28 8.24 6.97 -2.99
C THR A 28 8.45 6.53 -1.54
N CYS A 29 9.59 5.91 -1.20
CA CYS A 29 9.90 5.54 0.18
C CYS A 29 9.94 6.77 1.12
N LYS A 30 10.52 7.90 0.69
CA LYS A 30 10.53 9.13 1.49
C LYS A 30 9.12 9.66 1.75
N VAL A 31 8.24 9.59 0.76
CA VAL A 31 6.84 10.02 0.87
C VAL A 31 6.06 9.08 1.78
N ALA A 32 6.17 7.78 1.56
CA ALA A 32 5.50 6.78 2.38
C ALA A 32 5.99 6.79 3.84
N MET A 33 7.26 7.12 4.09
CA MET A 33 7.79 7.32 5.45
C MET A 33 7.13 8.49 6.19
N LEU A 34 6.63 9.50 5.48
CA LEU A 34 5.85 10.58 6.08
C LEU A 34 4.42 10.13 6.43
N LEU A 35 4.00 8.94 5.98
CA LEU A 35 2.67 8.36 6.18
C LEU A 35 1.54 9.35 5.87
N SER A 36 1.80 10.26 4.93
CA SER A 36 0.88 11.31 4.54
C SER A 36 0.24 10.95 3.21
N THR A 37 -1.10 10.98 3.20
CA THR A 37 -1.93 10.83 2.01
C THR A 37 -2.07 12.15 1.23
N GLU A 38 -1.42 13.22 1.67
CA GLU A 38 -1.50 14.55 1.03
C GLU A 38 -0.35 14.81 0.04
N ILE A 39 0.60 13.86 -0.07
CA ILE A 39 1.80 14.09 -0.86
C ILE A 39 1.58 13.67 -2.31
N LYS A 40 1.64 14.66 -3.19
CA LYS A 40 1.62 14.47 -4.64
C LYS A 40 2.97 13.92 -5.09
N THR A 41 3.09 12.60 -5.20
CA THR A 41 4.25 11.96 -5.82
C THR A 41 3.91 11.47 -7.22
N GLY A 42 4.78 11.77 -8.17
CA GLY A 42 4.69 11.20 -9.51
C GLY A 42 4.95 9.70 -9.54
N ARG A 43 4.69 9.10 -10.70
CA ARG A 43 5.00 7.69 -10.96
C ARG A 43 6.51 7.45 -10.90
N GLU A 44 6.90 6.43 -10.15
CA GLU A 44 8.28 5.96 -10.02
C GLU A 44 8.26 4.45 -10.24
N LYS A 45 8.73 3.99 -11.42
CA LYS A 45 8.65 2.58 -11.84
C LYS A 45 7.25 1.94 -11.62
N ALA A 46 6.21 2.75 -11.81
CA ALA A 46 4.84 2.37 -11.49
C ALA A 46 4.36 1.19 -12.34
N THR A 47 3.64 0.26 -11.72
CA THR A 47 3.13 -0.97 -12.34
C THR A 47 1.69 -1.25 -11.91
N CYS A 48 0.94 -1.99 -12.71
CA CYS A 48 -0.31 -2.62 -12.31
C CYS A 48 -0.17 -4.15 -12.12
N ALA A 49 0.98 -4.72 -12.49
CA ALA A 49 1.31 -6.12 -12.25
C ALA A 49 1.92 -6.28 -10.85
N VAL A 50 1.06 -6.32 -9.85
CA VAL A 50 1.43 -6.45 -8.43
C VAL A 50 1.45 -7.91 -7.99
N GLN A 51 2.17 -8.19 -6.91
CA GLN A 51 2.29 -9.52 -6.30
C GLN A 51 1.71 -9.51 -4.88
N THR A 52 1.39 -10.70 -4.37
CA THR A 52 1.04 -10.86 -2.95
C THR A 52 2.18 -10.37 -2.06
N GLY A 53 1.87 -9.51 -1.10
CA GLY A 53 2.83 -8.88 -0.20
C GLY A 53 3.33 -7.51 -0.67
N ASP A 54 3.06 -7.10 -1.91
CA ASP A 54 3.42 -5.75 -2.37
C ASP A 54 2.64 -4.70 -1.59
N ILE A 55 3.33 -3.60 -1.27
CA ILE A 55 2.74 -2.39 -0.73
C ILE A 55 3.07 -1.25 -1.67
N ALA A 56 2.03 -0.53 -2.06
CA ALA A 56 2.13 0.53 -3.04
C ALA A 56 1.59 1.85 -2.53
N TYR A 57 2.11 2.91 -3.12
CA TYR A 57 1.58 4.26 -2.99
C TYR A 57 1.04 4.69 -4.34
N VAL A 58 -0.08 5.40 -4.34
CA VAL A 58 -0.59 6.06 -5.54
C VAL A 58 -1.15 7.42 -5.16
N TRP A 59 -0.88 8.41 -6.00
CA TRP A 59 -1.58 9.67 -5.99
C TRP A 59 -2.41 9.73 -7.27
N LEU A 60 -3.68 10.10 -7.13
CA LEU A 60 -4.67 10.18 -8.18
C LEU A 60 -5.20 11.60 -8.23
N ASN A 61 -5.16 12.20 -9.42
CA ASN A 61 -5.74 13.50 -9.65
C ASN A 61 -7.23 13.39 -9.94
N ARG A 62 -8.03 14.30 -9.38
CA ARG A 62 -9.49 14.32 -9.58
C ARG A 62 -9.94 14.52 -11.02
N ASP A 63 -9.19 15.27 -11.81
CA ASP A 63 -9.60 15.63 -13.17
C ASP A 63 -9.26 14.50 -14.17
N ASP A 64 -8.34 13.61 -13.80
CA ASP A 64 -7.89 12.46 -14.61
C ASP A 64 -8.59 11.12 -14.25
N HIS A 65 -9.41 11.08 -13.19
CA HIS A 65 -10.02 9.86 -12.66
C HIS A 65 -11.49 10.04 -12.29
N TYR A 66 -12.32 9.10 -12.72
CA TYR A 66 -13.76 9.07 -12.48
C TYR A 66 -14.08 8.76 -11.02
N GLY A 67 -15.04 9.50 -10.47
CA GLY A 67 -15.59 9.25 -9.13
C GLY A 67 -14.78 9.83 -7.97
N LEU A 68 -13.73 10.61 -8.26
CA LEU A 68 -13.01 11.36 -7.23
C LEU A 68 -13.63 12.75 -7.05
N GLU A 69 -13.90 13.13 -5.79
CA GLU A 69 -14.35 14.48 -5.43
C GLU A 69 -13.17 15.46 -5.28
N ASP A 70 -12.00 14.94 -4.92
CA ASP A 70 -10.74 15.69 -4.78
C ASP A 70 -9.54 14.80 -5.16
N ASP A 71 -8.36 15.41 -5.29
CA ASP A 71 -7.09 14.68 -5.39
C ASP A 71 -6.93 13.78 -4.16
N VAL A 72 -6.60 12.50 -4.38
CA VAL A 72 -6.38 11.54 -3.29
C VAL A 72 -5.02 10.90 -3.40
N SER A 73 -4.45 10.50 -2.26
CA SER A 73 -3.37 9.51 -2.26
C SER A 73 -3.72 8.35 -1.36
N GLU A 74 -3.30 7.16 -1.77
CA GLU A 74 -3.59 5.92 -1.08
C GLU A 74 -2.32 5.10 -0.85
N ILE A 75 -2.30 4.41 0.29
CA ILE A 75 -1.39 3.30 0.54
C ILE A 75 -2.20 2.02 0.41
N CYS A 76 -1.80 1.16 -0.52
CA CYS A 76 -2.47 -0.11 -0.81
C CYS A 76 -1.53 -1.26 -0.42
N TRP A 77 -2.09 -2.39 0.03
CA TRP A 77 -1.35 -3.65 0.16
C TRP A 77 -2.11 -4.78 -0.53
N PHE A 78 -1.37 -5.65 -1.21
CA PHE A 78 -1.94 -6.71 -2.02
C PHE A 78 -1.82 -8.04 -1.29
N TYR A 79 -2.94 -8.61 -0.85
CA TYR A 79 -2.96 -9.79 0.01
C TYR A 79 -3.35 -11.09 -0.71
N ASP A 80 -3.73 -11.01 -1.98
CA ASP A 80 -4.13 -12.16 -2.80
C ASP A 80 -3.24 -12.25 -4.05
N ARG A 81 -3.29 -13.39 -4.74
CA ARG A 81 -2.65 -13.57 -6.04
C ARG A 81 -3.51 -12.95 -7.13
N ASP A 82 -2.87 -12.61 -8.26
CA ASP A 82 -3.52 -12.06 -9.45
C ASP A 82 -4.35 -10.79 -9.20
N SER A 83 -3.97 -10.03 -8.16
CA SER A 83 -4.54 -8.72 -7.90
C SER A 83 -4.11 -7.73 -8.99
N THR A 84 -5.02 -6.89 -9.45
CA THR A 84 -4.71 -5.76 -10.34
C THR A 84 -5.39 -4.52 -9.78
N PRO A 85 -4.64 -3.50 -9.31
CA PRO A 85 -5.23 -2.22 -8.95
C PRO A 85 -5.92 -1.62 -10.17
N ALA A 86 -7.17 -1.22 -10.03
CA ALA A 86 -8.00 -0.75 -11.14
C ALA A 86 -9.07 0.23 -10.67
N MET A 87 -9.45 1.12 -11.58
CA MET A 87 -10.62 2.01 -11.48
C MET A 87 -11.51 1.80 -12.70
N ALA A 88 -12.56 2.62 -12.87
CA ALA A 88 -13.52 2.50 -13.96
C ALA A 88 -12.85 2.59 -15.36
N GLU A 89 -11.71 3.26 -15.46
CA GLU A 89 -10.92 3.44 -16.68
C GLU A 89 -10.00 2.25 -16.99
N GLY A 90 -9.91 1.28 -16.07
CA GLY A 90 -9.03 0.12 -16.18
C GLY A 90 -7.86 0.14 -15.19
N PRO A 91 -6.75 -0.57 -15.50
CA PRO A 91 -5.64 -0.75 -14.58
C PRO A 91 -4.96 0.55 -14.15
N VAL A 92 -4.77 0.72 -12.85
CA VAL A 92 -4.08 1.86 -12.23
C VAL A 92 -2.63 1.48 -11.94
N ARG A 93 -1.69 2.29 -12.41
CA ARG A 93 -0.26 2.07 -12.12
C ARG A 93 0.11 2.69 -10.79
N VAL A 94 0.58 1.85 -9.87
CA VAL A 94 0.96 2.21 -8.50
C VAL A 94 2.47 2.07 -8.29
N ASN A 95 3.03 2.84 -7.35
CA ASN A 95 4.44 2.78 -7.00
C ASN A 95 4.63 1.75 -5.87
N VAL A 96 5.05 0.52 -6.19
CA VAL A 96 5.37 -0.51 -5.19
C VAL A 96 6.64 -0.12 -4.45
N PHE A 97 6.51 0.33 -3.20
CA PHE A 97 7.62 0.91 -2.43
C PHE A 97 8.07 0.04 -1.25
N ALA A 98 7.28 -0.96 -0.86
CA ALA A 98 7.65 -1.93 0.16
C ALA A 98 7.09 -3.31 -0.17
N SER A 99 7.66 -4.35 0.45
CA SER A 99 7.22 -5.74 0.29
C SER A 99 7.20 -6.44 1.64
N ILE A 100 6.08 -7.10 1.95
CA ILE A 100 5.87 -7.85 3.19
C ILE A 100 6.86 -9.03 3.25
N GLU A 101 7.60 -9.13 4.34
CA GLU A 101 8.56 -10.20 4.62
C GLU A 101 8.05 -11.09 5.77
N GLY A 102 8.45 -12.36 5.77
CA GLY A 102 8.10 -13.33 6.81
C GLY A 102 6.71 -13.96 6.65
N ASN A 103 6.19 -14.55 7.73
CA ASN A 103 4.86 -15.17 7.73
C ASN A 103 3.77 -14.12 8.00
N ALA A 104 2.97 -13.80 6.98
CA ALA A 104 1.87 -12.84 7.04
C ALA A 104 0.48 -13.45 6.76
N GLU A 105 0.34 -14.78 6.88
CA GLU A 105 -0.92 -15.48 6.54
C GLU A 105 -2.13 -14.93 7.33
N ALA A 106 -1.96 -14.68 8.63
CA ALA A 106 -3.00 -14.09 9.47
C ALA A 106 -3.41 -12.68 8.99
N PHE A 107 -2.44 -11.90 8.54
CA PHE A 107 -2.67 -10.54 8.02
C PHE A 107 -3.40 -10.57 6.68
N TYR A 108 -3.04 -11.50 5.79
CA TYR A 108 -3.75 -11.69 4.51
C TYR A 108 -5.19 -12.15 4.73
N LYS A 109 -5.40 -13.10 5.64
CA LYS A 109 -6.75 -13.55 6.04
C LYS A 109 -7.57 -12.41 6.64
N ALA A 110 -6.98 -11.60 7.52
CA ALA A 110 -7.65 -10.44 8.10
C ALA A 110 -8.02 -9.39 7.05
N SER A 111 -7.17 -9.20 6.03
CA SER A 111 -7.44 -8.32 4.89
C SER A 111 -8.59 -8.83 4.05
N ALA A 112 -8.57 -10.10 3.63
CA ALA A 112 -9.64 -10.71 2.84
C ALA A 112 -11.00 -10.70 3.56
N ASP A 113 -10.99 -10.90 4.88
CA ASP A 113 -12.18 -10.91 5.72
C ASP A 113 -12.90 -9.55 5.79
N THR A 114 -12.25 -8.44 5.44
CA THR A 114 -12.92 -7.11 5.36
C THR A 114 -14.10 -7.09 4.40
N ARG A 115 -14.10 -7.96 3.38
CA ARG A 115 -15.24 -8.14 2.46
C ARG A 115 -16.51 -8.59 3.20
N ILE A 116 -16.36 -9.31 4.31
CA ILE A 116 -17.46 -9.87 5.11
C ILE A 116 -17.72 -8.97 6.33
N THR A 117 -16.67 -8.55 7.01
CA THR A 117 -16.75 -7.85 8.31
C THR A 117 -16.73 -6.33 8.20
N GLY A 118 -16.50 -5.79 7.02
CA GLY A 118 -16.44 -4.35 6.76
C GLY A 118 -15.09 -3.73 7.08
N VAL A 119 -15.10 -2.41 7.27
CA VAL A 119 -13.90 -1.59 7.46
C VAL A 119 -13.23 -1.91 8.81
N LYS A 120 -11.91 -2.08 8.80
CA LYS A 120 -11.09 -2.31 9.99
C LYS A 120 -10.12 -1.16 10.22
N ARG A 121 -9.80 -0.89 11.48
CA ARG A 121 -8.78 0.11 11.84
C ARG A 121 -7.39 -0.45 11.58
N VAL A 122 -6.64 0.23 10.72
CA VAL A 122 -5.25 -0.10 10.41
C VAL A 122 -4.34 1.01 10.91
N ARG A 123 -3.24 0.62 11.57
CA ARG A 123 -2.12 1.51 11.89
C ARG A 123 -0.94 1.13 11.01
N ILE A 124 -0.29 2.13 10.44
CA ILE A 124 0.99 1.98 9.73
C ILE A 124 2.04 2.73 10.52
N SER A 125 3.18 2.09 10.81
CA SER A 125 4.27 2.69 11.58
C SER A 125 5.61 2.43 10.88
N LEU A 126 6.49 3.43 10.86
CA LEU A 126 7.88 3.26 10.45
C LEU A 126 8.68 2.62 11.60
N ILE A 127 9.46 1.58 11.29
CA ILE A 127 10.37 0.92 12.24
C ILE A 127 11.77 0.80 11.62
N GLU A 128 12.81 0.97 12.45
CA GLU A 128 14.22 0.87 12.05
C GLU A 128 14.88 -0.34 12.73
N GLU A 129 15.68 -1.10 11.98
CA GLU A 129 16.50 -2.22 12.45
C GLU A 129 17.89 -2.24 11.82
#